data_AF-A0A938UUJ6-F1
#
_entry.id   AF-A0A938UUJ6-F1
#
_cell.length_a   1.000
_cell.length_b   1.000
_cell.length_c   1.000
_cell.angle_alpha   90.00
_cell.angle_beta   90.00
_cell.angle_gamma   90.00
#
_symmetry.space_group_name_H-M   'P 1'
#
loop_
_entity.id
_entity.type
_entity.pdbx_description
1 polymer ?
#
loop_
_entity_poly.entity_id
_entity_poly.type
_entity_poly.pdbx_seq_one_letter_code
_entity_poly.pdbx_strand_id
1 'polypeptide(L)' 'MGKIDRKGLEKLCRYLVRPPLSAQRLELAGGGQVRVHLKNEWSGGVKSVLMPESDLVLRLRASVPLPRRC' A
#
# COMPACT_ATOMS: atom_id res chain seq x y z
N MET A 1 -6.30 -32.90 10.83
CA MET A 1 -6.70 -31.90 9.82
C MET A 1 -7.05 -30.61 10.56
N GLY A 2 -6.20 -29.58 10.51
CA GLY A 2 -6.41 -28.33 11.26
C GLY A 2 -7.64 -27.58 10.75
N LYS A 3 -8.53 -27.13 11.64
CA LYS A 3 -9.67 -26.27 11.29
C LYS A 3 -9.14 -24.98 10.66
N ILE A 4 -9.51 -24.73 9.41
CA ILE A 4 -9.23 -23.47 8.73
C ILE A 4 -10.18 -22.42 9.33
N ASP A 5 -9.65 -21.53 10.17
CA ASP A 5 -10.41 -20.42 10.73
C ASP A 5 -10.66 -19.36 9.65
N ARG A 6 -11.73 -19.57 8.88
CA ARG A 6 -12.09 -18.72 7.74
C ARG A 6 -12.29 -17.26 8.15
N LYS A 7 -12.81 -17.00 9.35
CA LYS A 7 -13.02 -15.64 9.88
C LYS A 7 -11.68 -14.96 10.20
N GLY A 8 -10.75 -15.64 10.83
CA GLY A 8 -9.40 -15.14 11.10
C GLY A 8 -8.61 -14.89 9.83
N LEU A 9 -8.69 -15.80 8.84
CA LEU A 9 -8.08 -15.60 7.52
C LEU A 9 -8.68 -14.42 6.77
N GLU A 10 -10.00 -14.22 6.81
CA GLU A 10 -10.64 -13.06 6.19
C GLU A 10 -10.22 -11.76 6.88
N LYS A 11 -10.12 -11.75 8.21
CA LYS A 11 -9.63 -10.61 8.98
C LYS A 11 -8.16 -10.31 8.66
N LEU A 12 -7.33 -11.35 8.50
CA LEU A 12 -5.93 -11.24 8.13
C LEU A 12 -5.78 -10.73 6.69
N CYS A 13 -6.58 -11.24 5.75
CA CYS A 13 -6.64 -10.72 4.39
C CYS A 13 -7.05 -9.25 4.41
N ARG A 14 -8.15 -8.87 5.07
CA ARG A 14 -8.59 -7.48 5.19
C ARG A 14 -7.53 -6.57 5.82
N TYR A 15 -6.70 -7.11 6.71
CA TYR A 15 -5.55 -6.40 7.27
C TYR A 15 -4.42 -6.23 6.24
N LEU A 16 -4.07 -7.30 5.52
CA LEU A 16 -3.05 -7.30 4.45
C LEU A 16 -3.46 -6.42 3.26
N VAL A 17 -4.75 -6.41 2.90
CA VAL A 17 -5.28 -5.61 1.79
C VAL A 17 -5.60 -4.18 2.24
N ARG A 18 -5.50 -3.83 3.53
CA ARG A 18 -5.64 -2.43 3.95
C ARG A 18 -4.40 -1.69 3.46
N PRO A 19 -4.49 -0.87 2.40
CA PRO A 19 -3.30 -0.26 1.84
C PRO A 19 -2.70 0.68 2.89
N PRO A 20 -1.37 0.72 3.07
CA PRO A 20 -0.71 1.70 3.94
C PRO A 20 -0.95 3.14 3.47
N LEU A 21 -1.52 3.29 2.27
CA LEU A 21 -1.88 4.53 1.61
C LEU A 21 -3.41 4.62 1.47
N SER A 22 -3.98 5.76 1.82
CA SER A 22 -5.42 6.00 1.60
C SER A 22 -5.72 6.08 0.11
N ALA A 23 -6.75 5.37 -0.36
CA ALA A 23 -7.20 5.43 -1.76
C ALA A 23 -7.54 6.86 -2.20
N GLN A 24 -8.04 7.69 -1.27
CA GLN A 24 -8.34 9.11 -1.52
C GLN A 24 -7.09 9.97 -1.82
N ARG A 25 -5.88 9.44 -1.55
CA ARG A 25 -4.60 10.10 -1.84
C ARG A 25 -3.91 9.56 -3.08
N LEU A 26 -4.54 8.66 -3.82
CA LEU A 26 -4.01 8.09 -5.05
C LEU A 26 -4.82 8.61 -6.23
N GLU A 27 -4.14 9.15 -7.23
CA GLU A 27 -4.74 9.56 -8.48
C GLU A 27 -3.98 8.91 -9.64
N LEU A 28 -4.71 8.33 -10.59
CA LEU A 28 -4.09 7.89 -11.83
C LEU A 28 -3.71 9.13 -12.65
N ALA A 29 -2.43 9.26 -12.93
CA ALA A 29 -1.93 10.24 -13.88
C ALA A 29 -1.85 9.57 -15.25
N GLY A 30 -2.16 10.33 -16.30
CA GLY A 30 -2.13 9.81 -17.67
C GLY A 30 -0.78 9.15 -18.01
N GLY A 31 -0.81 8.18 -18.93
CA GLY A 31 0.41 7.51 -19.38
C GLY A 31 0.98 6.45 -18.43
N GLY A 32 0.14 5.77 -17.65
CA GLY A 32 0.58 4.69 -16.74
C GLY A 32 1.29 5.20 -15.49
N GLN A 33 1.03 6.46 -15.11
CA GLN A 33 1.59 7.06 -13.91
C GLN A 33 0.55 7.12 -12.80
N VAL A 34 1.03 7.20 -11.58
CA VAL A 34 0.23 7.37 -10.38
C VAL A 34 0.80 8.51 -9.55
N ARG A 35 -0.08 9.42 -9.15
CA ARG A 35 0.21 10.51 -8.23
C ARG A 35 -0.21 10.08 -6.84
N VAL A 36 0.73 10.16 -5.92
CA VAL A 36 0.53 9.85 -4.49
C VAL A 36 0.62 11.15 -3.70
N HIS A 37 -0.49 11.56 -3.11
CA HIS A 37 -0.53 12.71 -2.20
C HIS A 37 0.02 12.32 -0.83
N LEU A 38 0.96 13.12 -0.34
CA LEU A 38 1.58 12.91 0.95
C LEU A 38 0.62 13.34 2.05
N LYS A 39 0.66 12.65 3.20
CA LYS A 39 -0.15 13.03 4.36
C LYS A 39 0.24 14.40 4.90
N ASN A 40 1.55 14.64 4.97
CA ASN A 40 2.17 15.88 5.40
C ASN A 40 3.17 16.29 4.32
N GLU A 41 3.37 17.60 4.17
CA GLU A 41 4.38 18.13 3.27
C GLU A 41 5.76 17.62 3.69
N TRP A 42 6.53 17.12 2.74
CA TRP A 42 7.94 16.81 2.98
C TRP A 42 8.78 18.09 2.99
N SER A 43 9.99 17.99 3.56
CA SER A 43 10.98 19.06 3.53
C SER A 43 11.15 19.57 2.10
N GLY A 44 10.90 20.87 1.90
CA GLY A 44 10.89 21.49 0.57
C GLY A 44 9.50 21.73 -0.04
N GLY A 45 8.42 21.51 0.71
CA GLY A 45 7.04 21.83 0.26
C GLY A 45 6.45 20.83 -0.73
N VAL A 46 7.04 19.64 -0.82
CA VAL A 46 6.55 18.57 -1.70
C VAL A 46 5.26 18.00 -1.11
N LYS A 47 4.17 18.10 -1.88
CA LYS A 47 2.82 17.63 -1.50
C LYS A 47 2.41 16.32 -2.15
N SER A 48 2.99 16.00 -3.30
CA SER A 48 2.68 14.77 -4.03
C SER A 48 3.89 14.24 -4.77
N VAL A 49 3.90 12.93 -5.01
CA VAL A 49 4.96 12.23 -5.74
C VAL A 49 4.33 11.53 -6.93
N LEU A 50 4.93 11.70 -8.12
CA LEU A 50 4.52 11.02 -9.35
C LEU A 50 5.47 9.86 -9.62
N MET A 51 4.94 8.68 -9.90
CA MET A 51 5.73 7.48 -10.20
C MET A 51 4.95 6.58 -11.17
N PRO A 52 5.58 5.63 -11.88
CA PRO A 52 4.84 4.64 -12.65
C PRO A 52 4.04 3.70 -11.73
N GLU A 53 2.95 3.16 -12.25
CA GLU A 53 2.08 2.23 -11.51
C GLU A 53 2.84 1.00 -10.96
N SER A 54 3.82 0.51 -11.71
CA SER A 54 4.65 -0.64 -11.33
C SER A 54 5.55 -0.35 -10.11
N ASP A 55 6.08 0.87 -10.02
CA ASP A 55 6.91 1.29 -8.88
C ASP A 55 6.10 1.37 -7.59
N LEU A 56 4.85 1.83 -7.69
CA LEU A 56 3.94 1.84 -6.54
C LEU A 56 3.74 0.43 -5.98
N VAL A 57 3.50 -0.57 -6.85
CA VAL A 57 3.31 -1.98 -6.43
C VAL A 57 4.58 -2.54 -5.80
N LEU A 58 5.75 -2.26 -6.37
CA LEU A 58 7.04 -2.71 -5.84
C LEU A 58 7.30 -2.14 -4.44
N ARG A 59 7.05 -0.84 -4.25
CA ARG A 59 7.23 -0.17 -2.95
C ARG A 59 6.23 -0.66 -1.90
N LEU A 60 4.98 -0.92 -2.29
CA LEU A 60 3.99 -1.55 -1.41
C LEU A 60 4.46 -2.93 -0.96
N ARG A 61 4.95 -3.76 -1.89
CA ARG A 61 5.48 -5.09 -1.57
C ARG A 61 6.68 -5.01 -0.62
N ALA A 62 7.59 -4.07 -0.84
CA ALA A 62 8.75 -3.85 0.03
C ALA A 62 8.37 -3.37 1.43
N SER A 63 7.22 -2.70 1.59
CA SER A 63 6.74 -2.23 2.89
C SER A 63 6.18 -3.34 3.79
N VAL A 64 5.91 -4.54 3.25
CA VAL A 64 5.41 -5.67 4.04
C VAL A 64 6.58 -6.35 4.72
N PRO A 65 6.69 -6.30 6.07
CA PRO A 65 7.78 -6.98 6.76
C PRO A 65 7.64 -8.50 6.62
N LEU A 66 8.77 -9.18 6.47
CA LEU A 66 8.81 -10.64 6.50
C LEU A 66 8.26 -11.13 7.86
N PRO A 67 7.36 -12.14 7.88
CA PRO A 67 6.88 -12.71 9.12
C PRO A 67 8.06 -13.24 9.92
N ARG A 68 8.32 -12.65 11.09
CA ARG A 68 9.28 -13.19 12.05
C ARG A 68 8.69 -14.50 12.58
N ARG A 69 9.39 -15.61 12.39
CA ARG A 69 8.95 -16.94 12.87
C ARG A 69 8.59 -16.90 14.36
N CYS A 70 7.45 -17.52 14.69
CA CYS A 70 7.18 -18.09 16.01
C CYS A 70 7.83 -19.47 16.11
#